data_AF-A0A9W3FP03-F1
#
_entry.id   AF-A0A9W3FP03-F1
#
_cell.length_a   1.000
_cell.length_b   1.000
_cell.length_c   1.000
_cell.angle_alpha   90.00
_cell.angle_beta   90.00
_cell.angle_gamma   90.00
#
_symmetry.space_group_name_H-M   'P 1'
#
loop_
_entity.id
_entity.type
_entity.pdbx_description
1 polymer ?
#
loop_
_entity_poly.entity_id
_entity_poly.type
_entity_poly.pdbx_seq_one_letter_code
_entity_poly.pdbx_strand_id
1 'polypeptide(L)'
;MYFFVSVLSFLELWYVSTTVPTLLNTLLHGHSPIPSAVCFVQLYVFHSLGMTECYLLGVMALDRYLAICRPLHYHALMSRQVQLWLAGATWVAGFSAALVPASLTATLPFCLTEVAHYFCD
;
A
#
# COMPACT_ATOMS: atom_id res chain seq x y z
N MET A 1 5.89 18.70 -4.34
CA MET A 1 4.51 18.26 -4.68
C MET A 1 4.37 17.34 -5.89
N TYR A 2 4.62 17.76 -7.14
CA TYR A 2 4.36 16.89 -8.32
C TYR A 2 5.06 15.53 -8.24
N PHE A 3 6.25 15.49 -7.64
CA PHE A 3 6.96 14.25 -7.35
C PHE A 3 6.12 13.26 -6.51
N PHE A 4 5.55 13.70 -5.38
CA PHE A 4 4.73 12.83 -4.52
C PHE A 4 3.44 12.38 -5.21
N VAL A 5 2.82 13.25 -6.03
CA VAL A 5 1.65 12.88 -6.84
C VAL A 5 2.01 11.78 -7.83
N SER A 6 3.18 11.86 -8.48
CA SER A 6 3.65 10.80 -9.37
C SER A 6 3.88 9.47 -8.64
N VAL A 7 4.41 9.52 -7.41
CA VAL A 7 4.59 8.32 -6.57
C VAL A 7 3.24 7.74 -6.16
N LEU A 8 2.27 8.60 -5.80
CA LEU A 8 0.90 8.19 -5.47
C LEU A 8 0.22 7.53 -6.67
N SER A 9 0.29 8.11 -7.86
CA SER A 9 -0.28 7.50 -9.07
C SER A 9 0.34 6.15 -9.39
N PHE A 10 1.65 5.98 -9.19
CA PHE A 10 2.30 4.68 -9.35
C PHE A 10 1.79 3.66 -8.32
N LEU A 11 1.58 4.09 -7.07
CA LEU A 11 1.02 3.26 -6.01
C LEU A 11 -0.40 2.80 -6.36
N GLU A 12 -1.28 3.71 -6.82
CA GLU A 12 -2.64 3.39 -7.25
C GLU A 12 -2.67 2.36 -8.39
N LEU A 13 -1.81 2.51 -9.39
CA LEU A 13 -1.69 1.55 -10.48
C LEU A 13 -1.32 0.16 -9.95
N TRP A 14 -0.41 0.09 -8.99
CA TRP A 14 -0.01 -1.18 -8.39
C TRP A 14 -1.13 -1.77 -7.53
N TYR A 15 -1.85 -0.93 -6.79
CA TYR A 15 -3.00 -1.32 -5.99
C TYR A 15 -4.09 -1.98 -6.85
N VAL A 16 -4.46 -1.35 -7.96
CA VAL A 16 -5.42 -1.90 -8.93
C VAL A 16 -4.88 -3.18 -9.57
N SER A 17 -3.59 -3.22 -9.93
CA SER A 17 -2.97 -4.41 -10.53
C SER A 17 -2.93 -5.62 -9.59
N THR A 18 -3.00 -5.43 -8.28
CA THR A 18 -2.99 -6.54 -7.31
C THR A 18 -4.39 -7.10 -7.03
N THR A 19 -5.43 -6.28 -7.17
CA THR A 19 -6.82 -6.64 -6.84
C THR A 19 -7.63 -7.08 -8.06
N VAL A 20 -7.46 -6.39 -9.19
CA VAL A 20 -8.25 -6.61 -10.41
C VAL A 20 -8.04 -8.00 -11.02
N PRO A 21 -6.81 -8.56 -11.14
CA PRO A 21 -6.65 -9.88 -11.74
C PRO A 21 -7.37 -10.98 -10.98
N THR A 22 -7.31 -10.95 -9.64
CA THR A 22 -7.97 -11.94 -8.80
C THR A 22 -9.48 -11.78 -8.83
N LEU A 23 -9.99 -10.54 -8.79
CA LEU A 23 -11.41 -10.25 -8.95
C LEU A 23 -11.93 -10.75 -10.31
N LEU A 24 -11.21 -10.45 -11.39
CA LEU A 24 -11.58 -10.84 -12.75
C LEU A 24 -11.55 -12.36 -12.94
N ASN A 25 -10.56 -13.04 -12.37
CA ASN A 25 -10.49 -14.50 -12.40
C ASN A 25 -11.68 -15.15 -11.68
N THR A 26 -12.08 -14.59 -10.53
CA THR A 26 -13.21 -15.08 -9.73
C THR A 26 -14.55 -14.85 -10.45
N LEU A 27 -14.69 -13.75 -11.19
CA LEU A 27 -15.89 -13.44 -11.97
C LEU A 27 -16.02 -14.29 -13.24
N LEU A 28 -14.92 -14.58 -13.95
CA LEU A 28 -14.93 -15.29 -15.24
C LEU A 28 -15.08 -16.81 -15.09
N HIS A 29 -14.41 -17.43 -14.12
CA HIS A 29 -14.37 -18.89 -13.98
C HIS A 29 -15.31 -19.43 -12.91
N GLY A 30 -16.10 -18.57 -12.25
CA GLY A 30 -16.85 -18.95 -11.05
C GLY A 30 -15.91 -19.21 -9.87
N HIS A 31 -16.45 -19.77 -8.77
CA HIS A 31 -15.73 -20.02 -7.51
C HIS A 31 -14.62 -21.07 -7.69
N SER A 32 -13.47 -20.63 -8.22
CA SER A 32 -12.26 -21.44 -8.32
C SER A 32 -11.44 -21.23 -7.04
N PRO A 33 -11.04 -22.30 -6.33
CA PRO A 33 -10.33 -22.16 -5.07
C PRO A 33 -8.98 -21.46 -5.29
N ILE A 34 -8.84 -20.26 -4.71
CA ILE A 34 -7.57 -19.53 -4.72
C ILE A 34 -6.63 -20.25 -3.74
N PRO A 35 -5.41 -20.61 -4.16
CA PRO A 35 -4.46 -21.22 -3.24
C PRO A 35 -4.13 -20.25 -2.09
N SER A 36 -4.09 -20.78 -0.87
CA SER A 36 -3.88 -20.00 0.37
C SER A 36 -2.63 -19.10 0.31
N ALA A 37 -1.57 -19.53 -0.37
CA ALA A 37 -0.37 -18.74 -0.58
C ALA A 37 -0.62 -17.46 -1.42
N VAL A 38 -1.43 -17.54 -2.49
CA VAL A 38 -1.75 -16.40 -3.35
C VAL A 38 -2.65 -15.40 -2.62
N CYS A 39 -3.63 -15.94 -1.90
CA CYS A 39 -4.49 -15.19 -0.99
C CYS A 39 -3.70 -14.38 0.05
N PHE A 40 -2.72 -15.01 0.72
CA PHE A 40 -1.88 -14.36 1.72
C PHE A 40 -0.98 -13.28 1.12
N VAL A 41 -0.36 -13.55 -0.04
CA VAL A 41 0.47 -12.57 -0.76
C VAL A 41 -0.37 -11.37 -1.18
N GLN A 42 -1.57 -11.59 -1.71
CA GLN A 42 -2.46 -10.51 -2.12
C GLN A 42 -2.87 -9.64 -0.93
N LEU A 43 -3.27 -10.25 0.19
CA LEU A 43 -3.66 -9.51 1.39
C LEU A 43 -2.49 -8.69 1.96
N TYR A 44 -1.30 -9.29 2.03
CA TYR A 44 -0.10 -8.60 2.47
C TYR A 44 0.24 -7.39 1.60
N VAL A 45 0.25 -7.58 0.26
CA VAL A 45 0.57 -6.50 -0.68
C VAL A 45 -0.48 -5.40 -0.64
N PHE A 46 -1.77 -5.76 -0.65
CA PHE A 46 -2.87 -4.81 -0.55
C PHE A 46 -2.77 -3.93 0.70
N HIS A 47 -2.58 -4.56 1.86
CA HIS A 47 -2.45 -3.85 3.12
C HIS A 47 -1.18 -2.98 3.17
N SER A 48 -0.06 -3.48 2.66
CA SER A 48 1.20 -2.71 2.56
C SER A 48 1.04 -1.46 1.68
N LEU A 49 0.36 -1.59 0.55
CA LEU A 49 0.10 -0.46 -0.37
C LEU A 49 -0.83 0.56 0.28
N GLY A 50 -1.92 0.13 0.93
CA GLY A 50 -2.82 1.05 1.65
C GLY A 50 -2.14 1.79 2.80
N MET A 51 -1.27 1.13 3.57
CA MET A 51 -0.48 1.79 4.60
C MET A 51 0.50 2.81 4.00
N THR A 52 1.14 2.46 2.89
CA THR A 52 2.04 3.35 2.16
C THR A 52 1.30 4.59 1.63
N GLU A 53 0.07 4.42 1.13
CA GLU A 53 -0.81 5.50 0.68
C GLU A 53 -1.09 6.50 1.83
N CYS A 54 -1.55 6.00 2.98
CA CYS A 54 -1.80 6.81 4.17
C CYS A 54 -0.58 7.64 4.58
N TYR A 55 0.61 7.03 4.60
CA TYR A 55 1.84 7.74 4.93
C TYR A 55 2.22 8.77 3.87
N LEU A 56 2.05 8.45 2.58
CA LEU A 56 2.36 9.35 1.48
C LEU A 56 1.43 10.58 1.49
N LEU A 57 0.14 10.38 1.76
CA LEU A 57 -0.82 11.47 1.94
C LEU A 57 -0.44 12.37 3.13
N GLY A 58 0.03 11.78 4.24
CA GLY A 58 0.57 12.53 5.37
C GLY A 58 1.79 13.38 5.01
N VAL A 59 2.74 12.81 4.24
CA VAL A 59 3.91 13.55 3.73
C VAL A 59 3.50 14.66 2.78
N MET A 60 2.50 14.45 1.92
CA MET A 60 1.95 15.48 1.03
C MET A 60 1.30 16.61 1.82
N ALA A 61 0.56 16.31 2.89
CA ALA A 61 0.01 17.31 3.79
C ALA A 61 1.12 18.13 4.47
N LEU A 62 2.21 17.47 4.91
CA LEU A 62 3.39 18.14 5.46
C LEU A 62 4.08 19.04 4.43
N ASP A 63 4.24 18.59 3.18
CA ASP A 63 4.79 19.40 2.07
C ASP A 63 3.98 20.70 1.89
N ARG A 64 2.65 20.59 1.85
CA ARG A 64 1.76 21.77 1.73
C ARG A 64 1.85 22.68 2.96
N TYR A 65 1.88 22.11 4.16
CA TYR A 65 2.02 22.86 5.41
C TYR A 65 3.32 23.67 5.44
N LEU A 66 4.46 23.06 5.11
CA LEU A 66 5.75 23.74 5.09
C LEU A 66 5.81 24.84 4.03
N ALA A 67 5.18 24.62 2.87
CA ALA A 67 5.12 25.62 1.81
C ALA A 67 4.34 26.88 2.25
N ILE A 68 3.26 26.72 3.03
CA ILE A 68 2.41 27.82 3.51
C ILE A 68 3.02 28.50 4.73
N CYS A 69 3.41 27.73 5.75
CA CYS A 69 3.83 28.28 7.05
C CYS A 69 5.30 28.69 7.09
N ARG A 70 6.15 28.17 6.18
CA ARG A 70 7.61 28.40 6.17
C ARG A 70 8.16 28.61 4.74
N PRO A 71 7.62 29.55 3.94
CA PRO A 71 7.96 29.68 2.52
C PRO A 71 9.46 29.93 2.27
N LEU A 72 10.11 30.75 3.10
CA LEU A 72 11.54 31.07 2.98
C LEU A 72 12.47 29.88 3.25
N HIS A 73 12.05 28.94 4.10
CA HIS A 73 12.85 27.77 4.47
C HIS A 73 12.40 26.50 3.72
N TYR A 74 11.27 26.55 3.01
CA TYR A 74 10.69 25.40 2.32
C TYR A 74 11.69 24.72 1.39
N HIS A 75 12.46 25.49 0.62
CA HIS A 75 13.40 24.91 -0.34
C HIS A 75 14.58 24.17 0.33
N ALA A 76 14.96 24.58 1.55
CA ALA A 76 15.99 23.89 2.33
C ALA A 76 15.42 22.65 3.04
N LEU A 77 14.20 22.76 3.59
CA LEU A 77 13.50 21.67 4.28
C LEU A 77 13.01 20.58 3.34
N MET A 78 12.58 20.93 2.13
CA MET A 78 11.93 20.03 1.18
C MET A 78 12.68 20.01 -0.16
N SER A 79 13.99 19.74 -0.08
CA SER A 79 14.83 19.50 -1.25
C SER A 79 14.47 18.18 -1.95
N ARG A 80 14.90 18.00 -3.19
CA ARG A 80 14.64 16.76 -3.95
C ARG A 80 15.21 15.52 -3.26
N GLN A 81 16.34 15.65 -2.56
CA GLN A 81 16.91 14.56 -1.78
C GLN A 81 16.00 14.17 -0.61
N VAL A 82 15.44 15.15 0.10
CA VAL A 82 14.49 14.91 1.19
C VAL A 82 13.20 14.28 0.67
N GLN A 83 12.69 14.74 -0.48
CA GLN A 83 11.51 14.14 -1.11
C GLN A 83 11.72 12.66 -1.47
N LEU A 84 12.89 12.31 -2.03
CA LEU A 84 13.26 10.92 -2.32
C LEU A 84 13.35 10.07 -1.04
N TRP A 85 13.99 10.61 0.00
CA TRP A 85 14.09 9.93 1.30
C TRP A 85 12.72 9.71 1.95
N LEU A 86 11.86 10.72 1.96
CA LEU A 86 10.52 10.63 2.51
C LEU A 86 9.68 9.60 1.74
N ALA A 87 9.71 9.63 0.41
CA ALA A 87 9.03 8.62 -0.39
C ALA A 87 9.57 7.21 -0.09
N GLY A 88 10.88 7.01 -0.07
CA GLY A 88 11.47 5.72 0.32
C GLY A 88 11.04 5.27 1.72
N ALA A 89 11.00 6.20 2.69
CA ALA A 89 10.58 5.93 4.05
C ALA A 89 9.10 5.52 4.14
N THR A 90 8.19 6.14 3.37
CA THR A 90 6.77 5.73 3.38
C THR A 90 6.60 4.32 2.85
N TRP A 91 7.36 3.93 1.81
CA TRP A 91 7.36 2.54 1.30
C TRP A 91 7.88 1.55 2.34
N VAL A 92 9.05 1.81 2.93
CA VAL A 92 9.62 0.92 3.96
C VAL A 92 8.70 0.82 5.20
N ALA A 93 8.12 1.95 5.62
CA ALA A 93 7.19 1.98 6.75
C ALA A 93 5.89 1.23 6.43
N GLY A 94 5.30 1.41 5.25
CA GLY A 94 4.07 0.72 4.86
C GLY A 94 4.23 -0.80 4.79
N PHE A 95 5.31 -1.27 4.17
CA PHE A 95 5.61 -2.71 4.09
C PHE A 95 5.96 -3.32 5.44
N SER A 96 6.68 -2.61 6.31
CA SER A 96 7.02 -3.09 7.65
C SER A 96 5.82 -3.08 8.60
N ALA A 97 4.97 -2.05 8.55
CA ALA A 97 3.74 -1.98 9.32
C ALA A 97 2.78 -3.12 8.95
N ALA A 98 2.73 -3.50 7.67
CA ALA A 98 1.89 -4.59 7.19
C ALA A 98 2.40 -5.99 7.57
N LEU A 99 3.68 -6.17 7.93
CA LEU A 99 4.19 -7.45 8.44
C LEU A 99 3.49 -7.85 9.74
N VAL A 100 3.16 -6.88 10.61
CA VAL A 100 2.53 -7.15 11.91
C VAL A 100 1.17 -7.83 11.73
N PRO A 101 0.17 -7.22 11.06
CA PRO A 101 -1.11 -7.87 10.82
C PRO A 101 -0.93 -9.14 10.00
N ALA A 102 -0.09 -9.17 8.96
CA ALA A 102 0.14 -10.40 8.19
C ALA A 102 0.69 -11.56 9.03
N SER A 103 1.61 -11.29 9.97
CA SER A 103 2.14 -12.30 10.88
C SER A 103 1.09 -12.80 11.88
N LEU A 104 0.26 -11.90 12.41
CA LEU A 104 -0.88 -12.30 13.25
C LEU A 104 -1.85 -13.18 12.46
N THR A 105 -2.22 -12.76 11.24
CA THR A 105 -3.09 -13.54 10.35
C THR A 105 -2.48 -14.91 10.07
N ALA A 106 -1.18 -15.00 9.79
CA ALA A 106 -0.50 -16.28 9.56
C ALA A 106 -0.49 -17.22 10.78
N THR A 107 -0.55 -16.68 12.00
CA THR A 107 -0.60 -17.47 13.24
C THR A 107 -2.00 -17.94 13.62
N LEU A 108 -3.06 -17.42 12.98
CA LEU A 108 -4.40 -17.94 13.22
C LEU A 108 -4.49 -19.36 12.61
N PRO A 109 -5.06 -20.33 13.36
CA PRO A 109 -5.30 -21.66 12.82
C PRO A 109 -6.43 -21.57 11.79
N PHE A 110 -6.08 -21.29 10.55
CA PHE A 110 -7.02 -21.41 9.43
C PHE A 110 -7.39 -22.88 9.27
N CYS A 111 -8.58 -23.24 9.76
CA CYS A 111 -9.12 -24.60 9.72
C CYS A 111 -9.81 -24.94 8.39
N LEU A 112 -9.80 -24.05 7.40
CA LEU A 112 -10.45 -24.26 6.11
C LEU A 112 -9.46 -24.16 4.96
N THR A 113 -9.42 -25.21 4.15
CA THR A 113 -8.65 -25.33 2.91
C THR A 113 -9.18 -24.43 1.78
N GLU A 114 -10.37 -23.85 1.92
CA GLU A 114 -10.99 -22.96 0.93
C GLU A 114 -11.68 -21.76 1.61
N VAL A 115 -11.32 -20.55 1.21
CA VAL A 115 -11.92 -19.30 1.69
C VAL A 115 -13.00 -18.87 0.70
N ALA A 116 -14.26 -18.85 1.14
CA ALA A 116 -15.42 -18.60 0.29
C ALA A 116 -15.69 -17.10 0.00
N HIS A 117 -14.64 -16.26 -0.02
CA HIS A 117 -14.76 -14.84 -0.33
C HIS A 117 -13.73 -14.38 -1.37
N TYR A 118 -14.19 -13.50 -2.27
CA TYR A 118 -13.37 -12.85 -3.32
C TYR A 118 -12.27 -11.94 -2.73
N PHE A 119 -12.44 -11.59 -1.45
CA PHE A 119 -11.48 -10.95 -0.58
C PHE A 119 -11.09 -11.99 0.47
N CYS A 120 -9.80 -12.24 0.69
CA CYS A 120 -9.37 -13.09 1.79
C CYS A 120 -9.47 -12.36 3.13
N ASP A 121 -10.70 -12.04 3.57
CA ASP A 121 -10.98 -11.53 4.92
C ASP A 121 -11.56 -12.67 5.78
#